data_AF-A0A7W8LLZ9-F1
#
_entry.id   AF-A0A7W8LLZ9-F1
#
_cell.length_a   1.000
_cell.length_b   1.000
_cell.length_c   1.000
_cell.angle_alpha   90.00
_cell.angle_beta   90.00
_cell.angle_gamma   90.00
#
_symmetry.space_group_name_H-M   'P 1'
#
loop_
_entity.id
_entity.type
_entity.pdbx_description
1 polymer ?
#
loop_
_entity_poly.entity_id
_entity_poly.type
_entity_poly.pdbx_seq_one_letter_code
_entity_poly.pdbx_strand_id
1 'polypeptide(L)' 'MQKSTTAFLSSKGNYSTFSFNGTTLTFLTSKNLERYTKVKKWDNGYIVVMAKNKSKK' A
#
# COMPACT_ATOMS: atom_id res chain seq x y z
N MET A 1 24.13 1.25 -4.73
CA MET A 1 22.86 1.02 -4.01
C MET A 1 22.09 -0.07 -4.75
N GLN A 2 21.70 -1.16 -4.08
CA GLN A 2 20.98 -2.26 -4.72
C GLN A 2 19.59 -1.78 -5.17
N LYS A 3 19.33 -1.79 -6.48
CA LYS A 3 18.00 -1.52 -7.03
C LYS A 3 17.08 -2.70 -6.67
N SER A 4 16.27 -2.53 -5.63
CA SER A 4 15.18 -3.48 -5.35
C SER A 4 14.11 -3.31 -6.44
N THR A 5 13.91 -4.36 -7.25
CA THR A 5 12.81 -4.45 -8.22
C THR A 5 11.46 -4.73 -7.54
N THR A 6 11.48 -5.05 -6.24
CA THR A 6 10.28 -5.28 -5.45
C THR A 6 9.78 -3.98 -4.84
N ALA A 7 8.49 -3.71 -5.03
CA ALA A 7 7.75 -2.64 -4.36
C ALA A 7 7.03 -3.17 -3.13
N PHE A 8 6.95 -2.37 -2.08
CA PHE A 8 6.25 -2.69 -0.84
C PHE A 8 5.12 -1.70 -0.61
N LEU A 9 3.91 -2.21 -0.35
CA LEU A 9 2.77 -1.42 0.10
C LEU A 9 2.34 -1.93 1.49
N SER A 10 2.32 -1.03 2.47
CA SER A 10 1.96 -1.33 3.85
C SER A 10 0.97 -0.30 4.39
N SER A 11 0.28 -0.65 5.48
CA SER A 11 -0.65 0.24 6.18
C SER A 11 -0.36 0.21 7.68
N LYS A 12 -0.27 1.39 8.31
CA LYS A 12 -0.08 1.57 9.74
C LYS A 12 -0.96 2.70 10.26
N GLY A 13 -1.91 2.35 11.14
CA GLY A 13 -2.87 3.33 11.67
C GLY A 13 -3.71 3.95 10.55
N ASN A 14 -3.65 5.27 10.42
CA ASN A 14 -4.36 6.03 9.38
C ASN A 14 -3.47 6.37 8.18
N TYR A 15 -2.32 5.70 8.04
CA TYR A 15 -1.36 5.93 6.98
C TYR A 15 -1.13 4.67 6.16
N SER A 16 -0.85 4.89 4.89
CA SER A 16 -0.31 3.89 3.99
C SER A 16 1.07 4.33 3.54
N THR A 17 1.99 3.38 3.44
CA THR A 17 3.37 3.60 3.05
C THR A 17 3.68 2.72 1.85
N PHE A 18 4.12 3.37 0.77
CA PHE A 18 4.57 2.74 -0.46
C PHE A 18 6.07 2.98 -0.64
N SER A 19 6.85 1.91 -0.76
CA SER A 19 8.31 1.98 -0.93
C SER A 19 8.74 1.24 -2.18
N PHE A 20 9.47 1.93 -3.06
CA PHE A 20 10.03 1.36 -4.28
C PHE A 20 11.30 2.09 -4.70
N ASN A 21 12.32 1.33 -5.12
CA ASN A 21 13.58 1.88 -5.65
C ASN A 21 14.21 2.99 -4.76
N GLY A 22 14.23 2.78 -3.44
CA GLY A 22 14.79 3.74 -2.47
C GLY A 22 13.91 4.97 -2.18
N THR A 23 12.78 5.12 -2.86
CA THR A 23 11.79 6.17 -2.57
C THR A 23 10.67 5.62 -1.69
N THR A 24 10.25 6.39 -0.70
CA THR A 24 9.12 6.04 0.16
C THR A 24 8.09 7.17 0.18
N LEU A 25 6.85 6.83 -0.13
CA LEU A 25 5.69 7.73 -0.09
C LEU A 25 4.78 7.31 1.05
N THR A 26 4.46 8.25 1.94
CA THR A 26 3.47 8.03 3.00
C THR A 26 2.30 8.96 2.79
N PHE A 27 1.09 8.41 2.81
CA PHE A 27 -0.14 9.16 2.57
C PHE A 27 -1.23 8.74 3.55
N LEU A 28 -2.20 9.64 3.77
CA LEU A 28 -3.36 9.36 4.60
C LEU A 28 -4.25 8.32 3.93
N THR A 29 -4.78 7.40 4.74
CA THR A 29 -5.74 6.38 4.32
C THR A 29 -6.92 6.34 5.29
N SER A 30 -7.92 5.52 4.98
CA SER A 30 -9.09 5.35 5.84
C SER A 30 -8.70 4.78 7.21
N LYS A 31 -9.24 5.35 8.29
CA LYS A 31 -9.08 4.80 9.67
C LYS A 31 -9.60 3.36 9.81
N ASN A 32 -10.48 2.98 8.88
CA ASN A 32 -11.08 1.66 8.82
C ASN A 32 -10.25 0.67 8.00
N LEU A 33 -9.19 1.10 7.32
CA LEU A 33 -8.31 0.18 6.63
C LEU A 33 -7.63 -0.73 7.66
N GLU A 34 -7.83 -2.04 7.51
CA GLU A 34 -7.17 -3.05 8.35
C GLU A 34 -5.85 -3.48 7.70
N ARG A 35 -5.91 -3.91 6.43
CA ARG A 35 -4.74 -4.29 5.64
C ARG A 35 -5.04 -4.38 4.15
N TYR A 36 -4.00 -4.24 3.33
CA TYR A 36 -4.03 -4.66 1.93
C TYR A 36 -3.87 -6.18 1.84
N THR A 37 -4.63 -6.83 0.96
CA THR A 37 -4.70 -8.30 0.88
C THR A 37 -4.19 -8.87 -0.42
N LYS A 38 -4.35 -8.16 -1.55
CA LYS A 38 -3.96 -8.66 -2.87
C LYS A 38 -3.69 -7.53 -3.84
N VAL A 39 -2.69 -7.68 -4.70
CA VAL A 39 -2.48 -6.79 -5.86
C VAL A 39 -3.29 -7.31 -7.05
N LYS A 40 -4.11 -6.45 -7.65
CA LYS A 40 -4.90 -6.75 -8.85
C LYS A 40 -4.22 -6.27 -10.13
N LYS A 41 -3.63 -5.08 -10.10
CA LYS A 41 -2.96 -4.45 -11.25
C LYS A 41 -1.78 -3.61 -10.78
N TRP A 42 -0.71 -3.65 -11.56
CA TRP A 42 0.53 -2.89 -11.42
C TRP A 42 1.02 -2.55 -12.84
N ASP A 43 1.92 -1.58 -12.99
CA ASP A 43 2.66 -1.25 -14.23
C ASP A 43 2.02 -0.26 -15.23
N ASN A 44 0.79 0.23 -14.98
CA ASN A 44 0.16 1.26 -15.82
C ASN A 44 0.23 2.68 -15.21
N GLY A 45 1.25 2.97 -14.40
CA GLY A 45 1.38 4.23 -13.66
C GLY A 45 0.47 4.34 -12.41
N TYR A 46 -0.25 3.27 -12.07
CA TYR A 46 -1.03 3.17 -10.84
C TYR A 46 -1.12 1.71 -10.36
N ILE A 47 -1.54 1.55 -9.11
CA ILE A 47 -1.72 0.24 -8.49
C ILE A 47 -3.18 0.03 -8.12
N VAL A 48 -3.68 -1.17 -8.35
CA VAL A 48 -5.00 -1.59 -7.87
C VAL A 48 -4.79 -2.70 -6.87
N VAL A 49 -5.31 -2.52 -5.66
CA VAL A 49 -5.17 -3.47 -4.57
C VAL A 49 -6.52 -3.77 -3.94
N MET A 50 -6.66 -4.98 -3.41
CA MET A 50 -7.73 -5.33 -2.51
C MET A 50 -7.36 -4.90 -1.11
N ALA A 51 -8.33 -4.29 -0.42
CA ALA A 51 -8.20 -3.84 0.95
C ALA A 51 -9.26 -4.54 1.81
N LYS A 52 -8.85 -5.00 2.98
CA LYS A 52 -9.76 -5.41 4.05
C LYS A 52 -9.95 -4.21 4.95
N ASN A 53 -11.21 -3.84 5.18
CA ASN A 53 -11.58 -2.84 6.17
C ASN A 53 -12.09 -3.51 7.44
N LYS A 54 -11.90 -2.84 8.58
CA LYS A 54 -12.52 -3.19 9.85
C LYS A 54 -14.04 -3.20 9.65
N SER A 55 -14.68 -4.29 10.06
CA SER A 55 -16.14 -4.33 10.12
C SER A 55 -16.61 -3.24 11.07
N LYS A 56 -17.55 -2.40 10.63
CA LYS A 56 -18.28 -1.56 11.58
C LYS A 56 -19.17 -2.51 12.36
N LYS A 57 -18.89 -2.65 13.66
CA LYS A 57 -19.77 -3.35 14.60
C LYS A 57 -20.96 -2.45 14.91
#